data_AF-A0AAW8FW29-F1
#
_entry.id   AF-A0AAW8FW29-F1
#
_cell.length_a   1.000
_cell.length_b   1.000
_cell.length_c   1.000
_cell.angle_alpha   90.00
_cell.angle_beta   90.00
_cell.angle_gamma   90.00
#
_symmetry.space_group_name_H-M   'P 1'
#
loop_
_entity.id
_entity.type
_entity.pdbx_description
1 polymer ?
#
loop_
_entity_poly.entity_id
_entity_poly.type
_entity_poly.pdbx_seq_one_letter_code
_entity_poly.pdbx_strand_id
1 'polypeptide(L)' 'MSIDKKLREQRVRHTIIDGEEYFYVEDIRNNQNFLITDLSQVIYQGATALIKAKFVHELTLFDKLMKQTLNIKQDKEKED' A
#
# COMPACT_ATOMS: atom_id res chain seq x y z
N MET A 1 -3.70 -15.88 -5.89
CA MET A 1 -3.90 -15.53 -4.46
C MET A 1 -4.67 -14.23 -4.42
N SER A 2 -5.71 -14.14 -3.60
CA SER A 2 -6.50 -12.93 -3.42
C SER A 2 -5.71 -11.89 -2.60
N ILE A 3 -5.98 -10.60 -2.84
CA ILE A 3 -5.26 -9.48 -2.22
C ILE A 3 -5.50 -9.42 -0.70
N ASP A 4 -6.72 -9.69 -0.27
CA ASP A 4 -7.13 -9.87 1.13
C ASP A 4 -6.22 -10.85 1.89
N LYS A 5 -5.95 -12.03 1.31
CA LYS A 5 -5.03 -13.01 1.91
C LYS A 5 -3.61 -12.47 2.03
N LYS A 6 -3.11 -11.76 1.01
CA LYS A 6 -1.75 -11.16 1.03
C LYS A 6 -1.62 -10.08 2.09
N LEU A 7 -2.64 -9.21 2.22
CA LEU A 7 -2.69 -8.18 3.25
C LEU A 7 -2.63 -8.79 4.66
N ARG A 8 -3.37 -9.89 4.88
CA ARG A 8 -3.35 -10.63 6.15
C ARG A 8 -2.01 -11.30 6.42
N GLU A 9 -1.39 -11.94 5.41
CA GLU A 9 -0.06 -12.54 5.52
C GLU A 9 1.02 -11.49 5.86
N GLN A 10 0.86 -10.27 5.34
CA GLN A 10 1.72 -9.12 5.64
C GLN A 10 1.39 -8.41 6.97
N ARG A 11 0.49 -8.98 7.78
CA ARG A 11 0.05 -8.45 9.08
C ARG A 11 -0.48 -7.01 9.01
N VAL A 12 -1.09 -6.65 7.89
CA VAL A 12 -1.77 -5.35 7.73
C VAL A 12 -2.99 -5.34 8.65
N ARG A 13 -3.14 -4.30 9.46
CA ARG A 13 -4.33 -4.15 10.31
C ARG A 13 -5.57 -3.99 9.42
N HIS A 14 -6.68 -4.51 9.92
CA HIS A 14 -7.99 -4.40 9.29
C HIS A 14 -9.05 -4.05 10.32
N THR A 15 -10.16 -3.48 9.85
CA THR A 15 -11.33 -3.14 10.63
C THR A 15 -12.59 -3.43 9.81
N ILE A 16 -13.73 -3.57 10.48
CA ILE A 16 -15.03 -3.78 9.84
C ILE A 16 -15.87 -2.53 10.04
N ILE A 17 -16.32 -1.92 8.95
CA ILE A 17 -17.19 -0.74 8.95
C ILE A 17 -18.40 -1.09 8.10
N ASP A 18 -19.61 -0.95 8.67
CA ASP A 18 -20.89 -1.26 8.00
C ASP A 18 -20.94 -2.66 7.36
N GLY A 19 -20.29 -3.64 8.00
CA GLY A 19 -20.23 -5.03 7.53
C GLY A 19 -19.20 -5.29 6.43
N GLU A 20 -18.45 -4.28 6.00
CA GLU A 20 -17.38 -4.41 5.01
C GLU A 20 -16.00 -4.32 5.67
N GLU A 21 -15.05 -5.09 5.16
CA GLU A 21 -13.68 -5.10 5.65
C GLU A 21 -12.84 -4.01 4.98
N TYR A 22 -12.14 -3.24 5.81
CA TYR A 22 -11.21 -2.20 5.42
C TYR A 22 -9.84 -2.46 6.03
N PHE A 23 -8.79 -2.04 5.33
CA PHE A 23 -7.40 -2.20 5.71
C PHE A 23 -6.76 -0.83 5.93
N TYR A 24 -5.82 -0.77 6.87
CA TYR A 24 -5.13 0.47 7.22
C TYR A 24 -4.10 0.82 6.15
N VAL A 25 -4.26 2.00 5.54
CA VAL A 25 -3.40 2.44 4.42
C VAL A 25 -1.95 2.65 4.86
N GLU A 26 -1.72 3.10 6.09
CA GLU A 26 -0.38 3.29 6.65
C GLU A 26 0.43 1.99 6.68
N ASP A 27 -0.21 0.90 7.13
CA ASP A 27 0.42 -0.42 7.20
C ASP A 27 0.72 -0.97 5.79
N ILE A 28 -0.11 -0.65 4.81
CA ILE A 28 0.11 -0.98 3.39
C ILE A 28 1.29 -0.19 2.84
N ARG A 29 1.40 1.11 3.14
CA ARG A 29 2.52 1.97 2.72
C ARG A 29 3.84 1.53 3.32
N ASN A 30 3.82 1.06 4.56
CA ASN A 30 5.00 0.51 5.24
C ASN A 30 5.43 -0.83 4.63
N ASN A 31 4.51 -1.60 4.06
CA ASN A 31 4.80 -2.75 3.19
C ASN A 31 5.17 -2.28 1.77
N GLN A 32 6.31 -1.60 1.66
CA GLN A 32 6.78 -0.88 0.46
C GLN A 32 6.91 -1.73 -0.83
N ASN A 33 6.90 -3.05 -0.71
CA ASN A 33 7.38 -3.92 -1.78
C ASN A 33 6.31 -4.37 -2.78
N PHE A 34 5.02 -4.31 -2.45
CA PHE A 34 4.06 -5.08 -3.26
C PHE A 34 2.73 -4.43 -3.56
N LEU A 35 2.32 -3.32 -2.94
CA LEU A 35 0.93 -2.87 -3.04
C LEU A 35 0.80 -1.40 -3.43
N ILE A 36 -0.02 -1.13 -4.46
CA ILE A 36 -0.53 0.19 -4.85
C ILE A 36 -1.95 0.30 -4.28
N THR A 37 -2.24 1.42 -3.63
CA THR A 37 -3.59 1.77 -3.19
C THR A 37 -4.17 2.83 -4.12
N ASP A 38 -5.39 2.63 -4.62
CA ASP A 38 -6.12 3.72 -5.28
C ASP A 38 -6.53 4.76 -4.23
N LEU A 39 -5.83 5.90 -4.24
CA LEU A 39 -6.04 6.99 -3.28
C LEU A 39 -7.42 7.62 -3.40
N SER A 40 -8.10 7.50 -4.55
CA SER A 40 -9.46 8.01 -4.74
C SER A 40 -10.51 7.21 -3.96
N GLN A 41 -10.18 5.98 -3.59
CA GLN A 41 -11.06 5.05 -2.88
C GLN A 41 -10.72 4.93 -1.38
N VAL A 42 -9.77 5.74 -0.90
CA VAL A 42 -9.42 5.82 0.52
C VAL A 42 -10.49 6.60 1.25
N ILE A 43 -11.04 6.00 2.31
CA ILE A 43 -11.92 6.69 3.24
C ILE A 43 -11.11 7.12 4.47
N TYR A 44 -11.46 8.28 5.01
CA TYR A 44 -10.86 8.79 6.24
C TYR A 44 -11.86 8.70 7.37
N GLN A 45 -11.52 7.96 8.41
CA GLN A 45 -12.28 7.91 9.64
C GLN A 45 -11.48 8.65 10.73
N GLY A 46 -11.81 9.93 10.92
CA GLY A 46 -10.98 10.83 11.73
C GLY A 46 -9.63 11.08 11.05
N ALA A 47 -8.53 10.73 11.73
CA ALA A 47 -7.17 10.82 11.20
C ALA A 47 -6.71 9.53 10.48
N THR A 48 -7.51 8.47 10.51
CA THR A 48 -7.10 7.15 10.01
C THR A 48 -7.54 6.95 8.56
N ALA A 49 -6.58 6.66 7.68
CA ALA A 49 -6.83 6.30 6.29
C ALA A 49 -7.10 4.79 6.15
N LEU A 50 -8.24 4.45 5.55
CA LEU A 50 -8.73 3.08 5.39
C LEU A 50 -9.10 2.81 3.92
N ILE A 51 -8.88 1.57 3.47
CA ILE A 51 -9.18 1.17 2.08
C ILE A 51 -9.71 -0.26 2.01
N LYS A 52 -10.63 -0.55 1.10
CA LYS A 52 -11.09 -1.92 0.85
C LYS A 52 -10.02 -2.69 0.07
N ALA A 53 -9.87 -3.99 0.36
CA ALA A 53 -8.91 -4.86 -0.34
C ALA A 53 -9.06 -4.83 -1.87
N LYS A 54 -10.28 -4.68 -2.39
CA LYS A 54 -10.53 -4.64 -3.85
C LYS A 54 -9.88 -3.46 -4.58
N PHE A 55 -9.49 -2.41 -3.85
CA PHE A 55 -8.83 -1.21 -4.37
C PHE A 55 -7.32 -1.19 -4.06
N VAL A 56 -6.81 -2.31 -3.56
CA VAL A 56 -5.39 -2.53 -3.35
C VAL A 56 -4.92 -3.47 -4.47
N HIS A 57 -3.91 -3.05 -5.20
CA HIS A 57 -3.38 -3.77 -6.34
C HIS A 57 -1.93 -4.14 -6.12
N GLU A 58 -1.47 -5.21 -6.76
CA GLU A 58 -0.06 -5.54 -6.71
C GLU A 58 0.75 -4.62 -7.63
N LEU A 59 1.94 -4.23 -7.17
CA LEU A 59 2.93 -3.55 -8.01
C LEU A 59 3.29 -4.45 -9.19
N THR A 60 3.12 -3.93 -10.39
CA THR A 60 3.55 -4.61 -11.61
C THR A 60 5.07 -4.65 -11.68
N LEU A 61 5.62 -5.47 -12.58
CA LEU A 61 7.07 -5.50 -12.81
C LEU A 61 7.60 -4.12 -13.21
N PHE A 62 6.81 -3.38 -14.00
CA PHE A 62 7.13 -2.01 -14.40
C PHE A 62 7.20 -1.07 -13.19
N ASP A 63 6.22 -1.13 -12.28
CA ASP A 63 6.21 -0.28 -11.08
C ASP A 63 7.40 -0.59 -10.16
N LYS A 64 7.78 -1.86 -10.03
CA LYS A 64 8.97 -2.28 -9.27
C LYS A 64 10.26 -1.74 -9.88
N LEU A 65 10.39 -1.82 -11.21
CA LEU A 65 11.54 -1.29 -11.94
C LEU A 65 11.61 0.24 -11.85
N MET A 66 10.47 0.94 -11.95
CA MET A 66 10.40 2.39 -11.76
C MET A 66 10.78 2.81 -10.35
N LYS A 67 10.35 2.08 -9.31
CA LYS A 67 10.80 2.34 -7.93
C LYS A 67 12.31 2.17 -7.78
N GLN A 68 12.89 1.12 -8.37
CA GLN A 68 14.34 0.90 -8.34
C GLN A 68 15.10 2.01 -9.07
N THR A 69 14.66 2.44 -10.25
CA THR A 69 15.33 3.50 -11.02
C THR A 69 15.19 4.88 -10.39
N LEU A 70 14.08 5.15 -9.69
CA LEU A 70 13.86 6.39 -8.95
C LEU A 70 14.66 6.44 -7.62
N ASN A 71 14.79 5.32 -6.90
CA ASN A 71 15.63 5.26 -5.70
C ASN A 71 17.12 5.51 -6.02
N ILE A 72 17.59 5.14 -7.21
CA ILE A 72 18.99 5.39 -7.64
C ILE A 72 19.31 6.89 -7.76
N LYS A 73 18.30 7.77 -7.90
CA LYS A 73 18.53 9.23 -7.96
C LYS A 73 18.64 9.91 -6.60
N GLN A 74 18.19 9.29 -5.50
CA GLN A 74 18.22 9.93 -4.18
C GLN A 74 19.55 9.75 -3.43
N ASP A 75 20.38 8.79 -3.81
CA ASP A 75 21.71 8.57 -3.19
C ASP A 75 22.85 9.39 -3.82
N LYS A 76 22.58 10.24 -4.83
CA LYS A 76 23.62 11.03 -5.52
C LYS A 76 23.76 12.49 -5.07
N GLU A 77 23.17 12.87 -3.92
CA GLU A 77 23.40 14.18 -3.30
C GLU A 77 24.15 14.10 -1.96
N LYS A 78 24.86 12.99 -1.71
CA LYS A 78 25.82 12.87 -0.60
C LYS A 78 27.13 12.22 -1.06
N GLU A 79 27.85 12.92 -1.93
CA GLU A 79 29.31 12.78 -1.99
C GLU A 79 29.85 14.21 -2.12
N ASP A 80 30.53 14.64 -1.06
CA ASP A 80 31.34 15.85 -0.93
C ASP A 80 32.40 16.01 -2.03
#